data_AF-A0A0L0BPF9-F1
#
_entry.id   AF-A0A0L0BPF9-F1
#
_cell.length_a   1.000
_cell.length_b   1.000
_cell.length_c   1.000
_cell.angle_alpha   90.00
_cell.angle_beta   90.00
_cell.angle_gamma   90.00
#
_symmetry.space_group_name_H-M   'P 1'
#
loop_
_entity.id
_entity.type
_entity.pdbx_description
1 polymer ?
#
loop_
_entity_poly.entity_id
_entity_poly.type
_entity_poly.pdbx_seq_one_letter_code
_entity_poly.pdbx_strand_id
1 'polypeptide(L)'
;MNLNEKVEELAKITAALKNEINELKGKDVNMRLDELEAEQEDLKNDILDLRHSLMQQNELILSFIRQHNDKLMETIEADKLTTQLVFTRKISQYSKIFPIKSLKELDALDALINDNNVNELIAVVHQLLAPHGIVKNIETVMSVECIMECNVDGHHNKRRLLNSKKFMDLLFQAAYYDGYSHKMFLEHVRRGFKMVKNRHNKNLCRHRQMERQRLEQQSVNDSLEVEEIITDDFIKTEEIYFE
;
A
#
# COMPACT_ATOMS: atom_id res chain seq x y z
N MET A 1 121.02 -27.53 -0.82
CA MET A 1 119.86 -26.61 -0.95
C MET A 1 119.96 -25.58 0.15
N ASN A 2 120.14 -24.31 -0.22
CA ASN A 2 120.31 -23.19 0.71
C ASN A 2 118.96 -22.87 1.36
N LEU A 3 118.94 -22.46 2.64
CA LEU A 3 117.72 -22.11 3.36
C LEU A 3 116.89 -21.06 2.59
N ASN A 4 117.57 -20.14 1.89
CA ASN A 4 116.94 -19.13 1.04
C ASN A 4 116.16 -19.73 -0.13
N GLU A 5 116.64 -20.80 -0.77
CA GLU A 5 115.93 -21.45 -1.89
C GLU A 5 114.62 -22.09 -1.40
N LYS A 6 114.64 -22.71 -0.21
CA LYS A 6 113.44 -23.31 0.39
C LYS A 6 112.40 -22.26 0.79
N VAL A 7 112.85 -21.10 1.27
CA VAL A 7 111.96 -19.97 1.59
C VAL A 7 111.30 -19.42 0.32
N GLU A 8 112.04 -19.33 -0.78
CA GLU A 8 111.50 -18.87 -2.06
C GLU A 8 110.50 -19.87 -2.67
N GLU A 9 110.78 -21.17 -2.60
CA GLU A 9 109.83 -22.22 -2.99
C GLU A 9 108.55 -22.18 -2.15
N LEU A 10 108.67 -22.06 -0.82
CA LEU A 10 107.52 -21.94 0.06
C LEU A 10 106.70 -20.69 -0.25
N ALA A 11 107.33 -19.56 -0.54
CA ALA A 11 106.63 -18.34 -0.94
C ALA A 11 105.83 -18.54 -2.24
N LYS A 12 106.41 -19.22 -3.24
CA LYS A 12 105.73 -19.56 -4.51
C LYS A 12 104.53 -20.48 -4.28
N ILE A 13 104.69 -21.54 -3.47
CA ILE A 13 103.62 -22.47 -3.13
C ILE A 13 102.49 -21.75 -2.37
N THR A 14 102.85 -20.89 -1.41
CA THR A 14 101.86 -20.15 -0.62
C THR A 14 101.07 -19.16 -1.50
N ALA A 15 101.74 -18.49 -2.45
CA ALA A 15 101.07 -17.61 -3.40
C ALA A 15 100.14 -18.38 -4.36
N ALA A 16 100.57 -19.54 -4.85
CA ALA A 16 99.75 -20.41 -5.70
C ALA A 16 98.50 -20.91 -4.98
N LEU A 17 98.65 -21.43 -3.76
CA LEU A 17 97.53 -21.87 -2.91
C LEU A 17 96.58 -20.71 -2.58
N LYS A 18 97.09 -19.51 -2.35
CA LYS A 18 96.26 -18.33 -2.05
C LYS A 18 95.42 -17.90 -3.25
N ASN A 19 95.97 -18.01 -4.47
CA ASN A 19 95.22 -17.78 -5.70
C ASN A 19 94.15 -18.86 -5.91
N GLU A 20 94.49 -20.12 -5.72
CA GLU A 20 93.57 -21.25 -5.88
C GLU A 20 92.39 -21.17 -4.88
N ILE A 21 92.67 -20.80 -3.61
CA ILE A 21 91.65 -20.56 -2.60
C ILE A 21 90.73 -19.38 -2.98
N ASN A 22 91.27 -18.31 -3.54
CA ASN A 22 90.48 -17.17 -3.98
C ASN A 22 89.60 -17.50 -5.20
N GLU A 23 90.11 -18.29 -6.15
CA GLU A 23 89.33 -18.77 -7.29
C GLU A 23 88.20 -19.71 -6.86
N LEU A 24 88.47 -20.64 -5.93
CA LEU A 24 87.46 -21.54 -5.39
C LEU A 24 86.36 -20.78 -4.64
N LYS A 25 86.73 -19.79 -3.80
CA LYS A 25 85.75 -18.93 -3.11
C LYS A 25 84.94 -18.08 -4.08
N GLY A 26 85.56 -17.55 -5.14
CA GLY A 26 84.86 -16.78 -6.17
C GLY A 26 83.84 -17.62 -6.94
N LYS A 27 84.18 -18.88 -7.25
CA LYS A 27 83.25 -19.82 -7.92
C LYS A 27 82.06 -20.19 -7.04
N ASP A 28 82.27 -20.48 -5.76
CA ASP A 28 81.20 -20.86 -4.81
C ASP A 28 80.19 -19.72 -4.60
N VAL A 29 80.69 -18.49 -4.48
CA VAL A 29 79.84 -17.29 -4.35
C VAL A 29 79.04 -17.03 -5.62
N ASN A 30 79.64 -17.19 -6.80
CA ASN A 30 78.94 -17.00 -8.07
C ASN A 30 77.84 -18.06 -8.29
N MET A 31 78.08 -19.33 -7.95
CA MET A 31 77.04 -20.36 -8.01
C MET A 31 75.86 -20.02 -7.09
N ARG A 32 76.13 -19.54 -5.87
CA ARG A 32 75.09 -19.10 -4.93
C ARG A 32 74.30 -17.90 -5.46
N LEU A 33 74.96 -17.00 -6.20
CA LEU A 33 74.34 -15.85 -6.82
C LEU A 33 73.38 -16.29 -7.93
N ASP A 34 73.82 -17.21 -8.79
CA ASP A 34 73.02 -17.79 -9.88
C ASP A 34 71.79 -18.54 -9.32
N GLU A 35 71.95 -19.28 -8.22
CA GLU A 35 70.85 -19.95 -7.50
C GLU A 35 69.82 -18.94 -6.97
N LEU A 36 70.28 -17.86 -6.34
CA LEU A 36 69.40 -16.79 -5.83
C LEU A 36 68.69 -16.02 -6.94
N GLU A 37 69.34 -15.82 -8.09
CA GLU A 37 68.71 -15.19 -9.26
C GLU A 37 67.62 -16.10 -9.85
N ALA A 38 67.85 -17.41 -9.90
CA ALA A 38 66.84 -18.37 -10.31
C ALA A 38 65.64 -18.39 -9.34
N GLU A 39 65.88 -18.47 -8.03
CA GLU A 39 64.82 -18.41 -7.02
C GLU A 39 64.03 -17.08 -7.09
N GLN A 40 64.72 -15.96 -7.33
CA GLN A 40 64.07 -14.66 -7.45
C GLN A 40 63.15 -14.60 -8.68
N GLU A 41 63.55 -15.22 -9.79
CA GLU A 41 62.73 -15.27 -11.00
C GLU A 41 61.52 -16.19 -10.81
N ASP A 42 61.69 -17.35 -10.16
CA ASP A 42 60.58 -18.24 -9.81
C ASP A 42 59.56 -17.54 -8.90
N LEU A 43 60.03 -16.81 -7.87
CA LEU A 43 59.16 -16.03 -6.98
C LEU A 43 58.38 -14.93 -7.72
N LYS A 44 58.97 -14.30 -8.73
CA LYS A 44 58.23 -13.31 -9.56
C LYS A 44 57.12 -13.98 -10.35
N ASN A 45 57.39 -15.16 -10.92
CA ASN A 45 56.40 -15.92 -11.67
C ASN A 45 55.23 -16.33 -10.76
N ASP A 46 55.51 -16.84 -9.56
CA ASP A 46 54.49 -17.18 -8.58
C ASP A 46 53.63 -15.97 -8.18
N ILE A 47 54.24 -14.80 -7.98
CA ILE A 47 53.52 -13.55 -7.68
C ILE A 47 52.59 -13.15 -8.83
N LEU A 48 53.03 -13.31 -10.08
CA LEU A 48 52.23 -13.01 -11.26
C LEU A 48 51.02 -13.94 -11.38
N ASP A 49 51.22 -15.24 -11.15
CA ASP A 49 50.16 -16.23 -11.18
C ASP A 49 49.14 -16.00 -10.06
N LEU A 50 49.61 -15.74 -8.84
CA LEU A 50 48.75 -15.43 -7.71
C LEU A 50 47.91 -14.18 -7.98
N ARG A 51 48.53 -13.13 -8.55
CA ARG A 51 47.84 -11.90 -8.93
C ARG A 51 46.77 -12.16 -9.99
N HIS A 52 47.07 -12.97 -11.01
CA HIS A 52 46.10 -13.34 -12.04
C HIS A 52 44.92 -14.11 -11.45
N SER A 53 45.19 -15.10 -10.59
CA SER A 53 44.16 -15.89 -9.93
C SER A 53 43.26 -15.03 -9.04
N LEU A 54 43.84 -14.10 -8.27
CA LEU A 54 43.11 -13.18 -7.41
C LEU A 54 42.25 -12.19 -8.21
N MET A 55 42.72 -11.77 -9.39
CA MET A 55 41.96 -10.91 -10.29
C MET A 55 40.73 -11.64 -10.85
N GLN A 56 40.88 -12.90 -11.27
CA GLN A 56 39.77 -13.74 -11.73
C GLN A 56 38.75 -14.01 -10.63
N GLN A 57 39.21 -14.28 -9.40
CA GLN A 57 38.32 -14.46 -8.25
C GLN A 57 37.52 -13.18 -7.94
N ASN A 58 38.16 -12.02 -8.00
CA ASN A 58 37.46 -10.75 -7.79
C ASN A 58 36.39 -10.50 -8.86
N GLU A 59 36.65 -10.83 -10.12
CA GLU A 59 35.64 -10.74 -11.19
C GLU A 59 34.45 -11.68 -10.92
N LEU A 60 34.72 -12.92 -10.49
CA LEU A 60 33.67 -13.87 -10.11
C LEU A 60 32.84 -13.33 -8.94
N ILE A 61 33.46 -12.86 -7.87
CA ILE A 61 32.78 -12.28 -6.71
C ILE A 61 31.88 -11.10 -7.14
N LEU A 62 32.39 -10.20 -7.99
CA LEU A 62 31.63 -9.05 -8.48
C LEU A 62 30.41 -9.48 -9.31
N SER A 63 30.56 -10.50 -10.17
CA SER A 63 29.44 -11.03 -10.95
C SER A 63 28.36 -11.67 -10.07
N PHE A 64 28.75 -12.44 -9.05
CA PHE A 64 27.83 -13.01 -8.07
C PHE A 64 27.10 -11.94 -7.27
N ILE A 65 27.80 -10.89 -6.80
CA ILE A 65 27.17 -9.77 -6.07
C ILE A 65 26.13 -9.07 -6.94
N ARG A 66 26.44 -8.79 -8.21
CA ARG A 66 25.49 -8.17 -9.14
C ARG A 66 24.25 -9.04 -9.32
N GLN A 67 24.44 -10.33 -9.60
CA GLN A 67 23.33 -11.27 -9.79
C GLN A 67 22.43 -11.38 -8.53
N HIS A 68 23.03 -11.39 -7.34
CA HIS A 68 22.28 -11.42 -6.09
C HIS A 68 21.48 -10.13 -5.86
N ASN A 69 22.07 -8.97 -6.16
CA ASN A 69 21.38 -7.69 -6.04
C ASN A 69 20.18 -7.60 -7.00
N ASP A 70 20.34 -8.08 -8.24
CA ASP A 70 19.25 -8.09 -9.22
C ASP A 70 18.08 -8.97 -8.75
N LYS A 71 18.36 -10.18 -8.25
CA LYS A 71 17.33 -11.07 -7.68
C LYS A 71 16.66 -10.48 -6.44
N LEU A 72 17.41 -9.80 -5.57
CA LEU A 72 16.85 -9.13 -4.40
C LEU A 72 15.89 -8.01 -4.81
N MET A 73 16.27 -7.21 -5.80
CA MET A 73 15.42 -6.16 -6.35
C MET A 73 14.12 -6.73 -6.95
N GLU A 74 14.22 -7.79 -7.75
CA GLU A 74 13.05 -8.48 -8.31
C GLU A 74 12.09 -9.00 -7.23
N THR A 75 12.64 -9.58 -6.16
CA THR A 75 11.84 -10.10 -5.03
C THR A 75 11.13 -8.97 -4.28
N ILE A 76 11.84 -7.86 -4.02
CA ILE A 76 11.26 -6.67 -3.34
C ILE A 76 10.11 -6.08 -4.17
N GLU A 77 10.25 -6.03 -5.49
CA GLU A 77 9.20 -5.53 -6.37
C GLU A 77 7.97 -6.45 -6.39
N ALA A 78 8.18 -7.76 -6.46
CA ALA A 78 7.11 -8.75 -6.40
C ALA A 78 6.33 -8.70 -5.07
N ASP A 79 7.03 -8.52 -3.94
CA ASP A 79 6.42 -8.41 -2.61
C ASP A 79 5.58 -7.13 -2.46
N LYS A 80 6.07 -6.00 -2.99
CA LYS A 80 5.32 -4.74 -3.02
C LYS A 80 4.03 -4.89 -3.83
N LEU A 81 4.10 -5.50 -5.01
CA LEU A 81 2.95 -5.71 -5.87
C LEU A 81 1.92 -6.63 -5.20
N THR A 82 2.39 -7.72 -4.59
CA THR A 82 1.54 -8.67 -3.84
C THR A 82 0.83 -7.99 -2.68
N THR A 83 1.54 -7.18 -1.90
CA THR A 83 0.97 -6.42 -0.79
C THR A 83 -0.10 -5.44 -1.27
N GLN A 84 0.14 -4.76 -2.40
CA GLN A 84 -0.82 -3.83 -3.00
C GLN A 84 -2.08 -4.55 -3.53
N LEU A 85 -1.92 -5.72 -4.15
CA LEU A 85 -3.05 -6.56 -4.59
C LEU A 85 -3.89 -7.07 -3.42
N VAL A 86 -3.26 -7.49 -2.32
CA VAL A 86 -3.97 -7.90 -1.11
C VAL A 86 -4.74 -6.71 -0.51
N PHE A 87 -4.11 -5.54 -0.44
CA PHE A 87 -4.75 -4.32 0.08
C PHE A 87 -5.96 -3.91 -0.76
N THR A 88 -5.83 -3.86 -2.08
CA THR A 88 -6.95 -3.53 -3.00
C THR A 88 -8.08 -4.55 -2.92
N ARG A 89 -7.77 -5.84 -2.79
CA ARG A 89 -8.78 -6.90 -2.59
C ARG A 89 -9.55 -6.71 -1.29
N LYS A 90 -8.86 -6.40 -0.18
CA LYS A 90 -9.49 -6.12 1.11
C LYS A 90 -10.39 -4.87 1.04
N ILE A 91 -9.94 -3.80 0.40
CA ILE A 91 -10.75 -2.60 0.15
C ILE A 91 -12.06 -2.98 -0.56
N SER A 92 -11.97 -3.77 -1.64
CA SER A 92 -13.16 -4.22 -2.38
C SER A 92 -14.14 -5.03 -1.51
N GLN A 93 -13.64 -5.81 -0.56
CA GLN A 93 -14.48 -6.54 0.39
C GLN A 93 -15.18 -5.59 1.38
N TYR A 94 -14.44 -4.66 1.97
CA TYR A 94 -14.97 -3.72 2.95
C TYR A 94 -15.93 -2.69 2.34
N SER A 95 -15.76 -2.32 1.06
CA SER A 95 -16.70 -1.44 0.35
C SER A 95 -18.14 -1.97 0.34
N LYS A 96 -18.34 -3.29 0.44
CA LYS A 96 -19.67 -3.92 0.47
C LYS A 96 -20.44 -3.70 1.77
N ILE A 97 -19.76 -3.27 2.84
CA ILE A 97 -20.38 -2.96 4.13
C ILE A 97 -21.17 -1.64 4.06
N PHE A 98 -20.80 -0.77 3.13
CA PHE A 98 -21.40 0.55 2.98
C PHE A 98 -22.46 0.58 1.87
N PRO A 99 -23.51 1.42 2.00
CA PRO A 99 -23.83 2.26 3.16
C PRO A 99 -24.44 1.45 4.32
N ILE A 100 -24.17 1.85 5.56
CA ILE A 100 -24.71 1.23 6.78
C ILE A 100 -26.21 1.47 6.87
N LYS A 101 -27.03 0.40 6.85
CA LYS A 101 -28.49 0.49 6.73
C LYS A 101 -29.23 0.57 8.05
N SER A 102 -28.65 0.01 9.11
CA SER A 102 -29.32 -0.11 10.41
C SER A 102 -28.38 0.14 11.59
N LEU A 103 -28.98 0.40 12.77
CA LEU A 103 -28.22 0.53 14.02
C LEU A 103 -27.46 -0.75 14.39
N LYS A 104 -27.99 -1.93 14.03
CA LYS A 104 -27.33 -3.22 14.25
C LYS A 104 -26.08 -3.38 13.39
N GLU A 105 -26.14 -2.95 12.14
CA GLU A 105 -24.96 -2.93 11.26
C GLU A 105 -23.91 -1.95 11.74
N LEU A 106 -24.33 -0.80 12.29
CA LEU A 106 -23.41 0.16 12.92
C LEU A 106 -22.69 -0.47 14.11
N ASP A 107 -23.39 -1.22 14.96
CA ASP A 107 -22.79 -1.94 16.09
C ASP A 107 -21.84 -3.05 15.64
N ALA A 108 -22.24 -3.80 14.62
CA ALA A 108 -21.42 -4.85 14.05
C ALA A 108 -20.12 -4.29 13.45
N LEU A 109 -20.21 -3.14 12.75
CA LEU A 109 -19.03 -2.45 12.23
C LEU A 109 -18.14 -1.91 13.34
N ASP A 110 -18.71 -1.27 14.37
CA ASP A 110 -17.95 -0.75 15.50
C ASP A 110 -17.19 -1.90 16.22
N ALA A 111 -17.82 -3.06 16.37
CA ALA A 111 -17.17 -4.26 16.91
C ALA A 111 -16.10 -4.84 15.97
N LEU A 112 -16.30 -4.80 14.65
CA LEU A 112 -15.38 -5.30 13.64
C LEU A 112 -14.05 -4.53 13.59
N ILE A 113 -14.08 -3.22 13.86
CA ILE A 113 -12.89 -2.35 13.77
C ILE A 113 -11.83 -2.79 14.79
N ASN A 114 -10.63 -3.06 14.28
CA ASN A 114 -9.43 -3.41 15.04
C ASN A 114 -8.17 -2.92 14.31
N ASP A 115 -7.01 -3.02 14.96
CA ASP A 115 -5.75 -2.47 14.44
C ASP A 115 -5.30 -3.12 13.12
N ASN A 116 -5.77 -4.32 12.81
CA ASN A 116 -5.40 -5.05 11.59
C ASN A 116 -6.23 -4.66 10.35
N ASN A 117 -7.37 -3.98 10.53
CA ASN A 117 -8.29 -3.64 9.43
C ASN A 117 -8.63 -2.15 9.33
N VAL A 118 -8.22 -1.35 10.33
CA VAL A 118 -8.59 0.07 10.41
C VAL A 118 -8.08 0.86 9.19
N ASN A 119 -6.88 0.58 8.70
CA ASN A 119 -6.30 1.30 7.56
C ASN A 119 -7.07 1.05 6.26
N GLU A 120 -7.45 -0.20 5.99
CA GLU A 120 -8.27 -0.55 4.84
C GLU A 120 -9.67 0.09 4.93
N LEU A 121 -10.27 0.10 6.12
CA LEU A 121 -11.57 0.73 6.35
C LEU A 121 -11.50 2.26 6.18
N ILE A 122 -10.43 2.91 6.66
CA ILE A 122 -10.19 4.35 6.47
C ILE A 122 -10.13 4.66 4.97
N ALA A 123 -9.39 3.85 4.19
CA ALA A 123 -9.26 4.05 2.76
C ALA A 123 -10.61 3.95 2.04
N VAL A 124 -11.45 2.96 2.41
CA VAL A 124 -12.81 2.82 1.87
C VAL A 124 -13.68 4.03 2.22
N VAL A 125 -13.73 4.42 3.50
CA VAL A 125 -14.56 5.55 3.93
C VAL A 125 -14.07 6.86 3.31
N HIS A 126 -12.76 7.07 3.19
CA HIS A 126 -12.19 8.22 2.50
C HIS A 126 -12.64 8.29 1.04
N GLN A 127 -12.63 7.15 0.31
CA GLN A 127 -13.12 7.10 -1.07
C GLN A 127 -14.62 7.44 -1.16
N LEU A 128 -15.43 7.00 -0.20
CA LEU A 128 -16.86 7.31 -0.16
C LEU A 128 -17.14 8.78 0.15
N LEU A 129 -16.29 9.43 0.94
CA LEU A 129 -16.39 10.84 1.31
C LEU A 129 -15.83 11.78 0.24
N ALA A 130 -14.80 11.36 -0.49
CA ALA A 130 -14.18 12.18 -1.53
C ALA A 130 -15.11 12.38 -2.75
N PRO A 131 -14.96 13.49 -3.50
CA PRO A 131 -14.12 14.66 -3.21
C PRO A 131 -14.83 15.69 -2.31
N HIS A 132 -16.09 15.48 -1.95
CA HIS A 132 -16.95 16.53 -1.37
C HIS A 132 -17.00 16.56 0.17
N GLY A 133 -16.41 15.57 0.82
CA GLY A 133 -16.33 15.43 2.27
C GLY A 133 -17.64 15.01 2.94
N ILE A 134 -17.59 14.92 4.27
CA ILE A 134 -18.70 14.45 5.14
C ILE A 134 -20.02 15.16 4.84
N VAL A 135 -20.01 16.49 4.73
CA VAL A 135 -21.24 17.29 4.68
C VAL A 135 -22.14 16.89 3.49
N LYS A 136 -21.55 16.54 2.35
CA LYS A 136 -22.31 16.17 1.15
C LYS A 136 -22.45 14.66 0.98
N ASN A 137 -21.43 13.89 1.37
CA ASN A 137 -21.34 12.47 1.06
C ASN A 137 -21.62 11.53 2.25
N ILE A 138 -22.04 12.03 3.41
CA ILE A 138 -22.33 11.13 4.56
C ILE A 138 -23.37 10.04 4.24
N GLU A 139 -24.26 10.26 3.26
CA GLU A 139 -25.26 9.27 2.82
C GLU A 139 -24.67 8.06 2.09
N THR A 140 -23.41 8.14 1.60
CA THR A 140 -22.70 7.01 1.00
C THR A 140 -22.06 6.10 2.05
N VAL A 141 -21.83 6.62 3.26
CA VAL A 141 -21.28 5.87 4.40
C VAL A 141 -22.42 5.33 5.27
N MET A 142 -23.42 6.16 5.57
CA MET A 142 -24.59 5.77 6.34
C MET A 142 -25.85 6.03 5.54
N SER A 143 -26.70 5.03 5.41
CA SER A 143 -27.98 5.17 4.72
C SER A 143 -28.87 6.25 5.34
N VAL A 144 -29.84 6.73 4.56
CA VAL A 144 -30.81 7.72 5.04
C VAL A 144 -31.61 7.17 6.23
N GLU A 145 -31.97 5.89 6.20
CA GLU A 145 -32.69 5.19 7.26
C GLU A 145 -31.91 5.24 8.58
N CYS A 146 -30.64 4.83 8.55
CA CYS A 146 -29.77 4.86 9.74
C CYS A 146 -29.53 6.30 10.24
N ILE A 147 -29.32 7.26 9.33
CA ILE A 147 -29.16 8.68 9.68
C ILE A 147 -30.43 9.24 10.36
N MET A 148 -31.63 8.81 9.94
CA MET A 148 -32.89 9.25 10.52
C MET A 148 -33.07 8.76 11.96
N GLU A 149 -32.53 7.59 12.30
CA GLU A 149 -32.58 6.97 13.63
C GLU A 149 -31.49 7.46 14.61
N CYS A 150 -30.45 8.12 14.09
CA CYS A 150 -29.33 8.61 14.88
C CYS A 150 -29.31 10.14 15.04
N ASN A 151 -28.73 10.61 16.14
CA ASN A 151 -28.27 11.98 16.31
C ASN A 151 -26.83 11.94 16.84
N VAL A 152 -26.01 12.94 16.54
CA VAL A 152 -24.63 13.00 17.06
C VAL A 152 -24.63 12.95 18.59
N ASP A 153 -25.48 13.77 19.22
CA ASP A 153 -25.52 13.93 20.68
C ASP A 153 -26.59 13.07 21.39
N GLY A 154 -27.57 12.50 20.65
CA GLY A 154 -28.57 11.56 21.21
C GLY A 154 -29.88 12.17 21.71
N HIS A 155 -30.43 13.19 21.03
CA HIS A 155 -31.71 13.81 21.41
C HIS A 155 -32.94 13.16 20.75
N HIS A 156 -34.13 13.37 21.32
CA HIS A 156 -35.45 12.97 20.78
C HIS A 156 -35.62 11.46 20.54
N ASN A 157 -35.23 10.63 21.51
CA ASN A 157 -35.28 9.15 21.42
C ASN A 157 -34.48 8.57 20.25
N LYS A 158 -33.55 9.35 19.69
CA LYS A 158 -32.62 8.89 18.64
C LYS A 158 -31.32 8.44 19.27
N ARG A 159 -30.71 7.41 18.68
CA ARG A 159 -29.45 6.88 19.17
C ARG A 159 -28.35 7.94 19.10
N ARG A 160 -27.53 8.01 20.15
CA ARG A 160 -26.32 8.83 20.17
C ARG A 160 -25.22 8.17 19.33
N LEU A 161 -24.81 8.80 18.23
CA LEU A 161 -23.76 8.29 17.35
C LEU A 161 -22.39 8.24 18.04
N LEU A 162 -22.12 9.19 18.94
CA LEU A 162 -20.89 9.22 19.74
C LEU A 162 -20.69 7.99 20.65
N ASN A 163 -21.70 7.14 20.81
CA ASN A 163 -21.54 5.87 21.52
C ASN A 163 -20.76 4.83 20.70
N SER A 164 -20.76 4.94 19.37
CA SER A 164 -19.98 4.10 18.45
C SER A 164 -18.60 4.74 18.24
N LYS A 165 -17.71 4.58 19.24
CA LYS A 165 -16.44 5.33 19.32
C LYS A 165 -15.51 4.98 18.16
N LYS A 166 -15.32 3.69 17.87
CA LYS A 166 -14.38 3.23 16.83
C LYS A 166 -14.84 3.70 15.46
N PHE A 167 -16.14 3.64 15.20
CA PHE A 167 -16.72 4.19 13.97
C PHE A 167 -16.52 5.70 13.87
N MET A 168 -16.72 6.46 14.96
CA MET A 168 -16.50 7.91 14.95
C MET A 168 -15.04 8.27 14.72
N ASP A 169 -14.11 7.53 15.33
CA ASP A 169 -12.67 7.71 15.13
C ASP A 169 -12.27 7.36 13.69
N LEU A 170 -12.80 6.25 13.15
CA LEU A 170 -12.64 5.85 11.76
C LEU A 170 -13.09 6.95 10.80
N LEU A 171 -14.29 7.49 11.04
CA LEU A 171 -14.88 8.55 10.21
C LEU A 171 -14.08 9.85 10.31
N PHE A 172 -13.55 10.18 11.50
CA PHE A 172 -12.68 11.34 11.69
C PHE A 172 -11.38 11.18 10.90
N GLN A 173 -10.70 10.05 11.03
CA GLN A 173 -9.44 9.77 10.32
C GLN A 173 -9.63 9.77 8.81
N ALA A 174 -10.72 9.18 8.32
CA ALA A 174 -11.05 9.17 6.89
C ALA A 174 -11.38 10.54 6.31
N ALA A 175 -11.78 11.50 7.14
CA ALA A 175 -12.07 12.87 6.72
C ALA A 175 -10.97 13.88 7.09
N TYR A 176 -9.88 13.40 7.70
CA TYR A 176 -8.83 14.25 8.22
C TYR A 176 -8.02 14.92 7.11
N TYR A 177 -7.70 16.19 7.33
CA TYR A 177 -6.72 16.96 6.56
C TYR A 177 -5.99 17.90 7.52
N ASP A 178 -4.87 18.47 7.08
CA ASP A 178 -4.05 19.29 7.97
C ASP A 178 -4.83 20.50 8.52
N GLY A 179 -4.72 20.72 9.83
CA GLY A 179 -5.51 21.71 10.56
C GLY A 179 -6.97 21.33 10.86
N TYR A 180 -7.42 20.12 10.52
CA TYR A 180 -8.81 19.70 10.78
C TYR A 180 -9.03 19.26 12.24
N SER A 181 -9.62 20.16 13.03
CA SER A 181 -9.90 19.88 14.44
C SER A 181 -11.10 18.95 14.65
N HIS A 182 -11.10 18.23 15.78
CA HIS A 182 -12.23 17.38 16.17
C HIS A 182 -13.54 18.17 16.30
N LYS A 183 -13.48 19.44 16.71
CA LYS A 183 -14.65 20.33 16.78
C LYS A 183 -15.28 20.55 15.39
N MET A 184 -14.45 20.85 14.39
CA MET A 184 -14.90 21.04 13.01
C MET A 184 -15.49 19.75 12.44
N PHE A 185 -14.88 18.61 12.73
CA PHE A 185 -15.41 17.31 12.37
C PHE A 185 -16.83 17.08 12.89
N LEU A 186 -17.06 17.25 14.19
CA LEU A 186 -18.39 17.07 14.77
C LEU A 186 -19.42 18.05 14.18
N GLU A 187 -19.02 19.29 13.89
CA GLU A 187 -19.87 20.26 13.21
C GLU A 187 -20.24 19.81 11.78
N HIS A 188 -19.28 19.29 11.02
CA HIS A 188 -19.50 18.76 9.68
C HIS A 188 -20.42 17.52 9.69
N VAL A 189 -20.26 16.61 10.64
CA VAL A 189 -21.16 15.46 10.80
C VAL A 189 -22.58 15.94 11.11
N ARG A 190 -22.75 16.87 12.06
CA ARG A 190 -24.06 17.46 12.39
C ARG A 190 -24.69 18.13 11.16
N ARG A 191 -23.90 18.89 10.40
CA ARG A 191 -24.36 19.58 9.18
C ARG A 191 -24.77 18.58 8.10
N GLY A 192 -23.98 17.54 7.87
CA GLY A 192 -24.30 16.47 6.92
C GLY A 192 -25.61 15.76 7.28
N PHE A 193 -25.76 15.37 8.55
CA PHE A 193 -27.01 14.77 9.07
C PHE A 193 -28.20 15.70 8.85
N LYS A 194 -28.06 16.99 9.18
CA LYS A 194 -29.12 17.98 8.96
C LYS A 194 -29.51 18.09 7.48
N MET A 195 -28.53 18.09 6.57
CA MET A 195 -28.79 18.17 5.13
C MET A 195 -29.55 16.94 4.61
N VAL A 196 -29.11 15.73 4.98
CA VAL A 196 -29.78 14.48 4.59
C VAL A 196 -31.21 14.44 5.12
N LYS A 197 -31.41 14.71 6.41
CA LYS A 197 -32.74 14.74 7.05
C LYS A 197 -33.67 15.75 6.40
N ASN A 198 -33.18 16.97 6.14
CA ASN A 198 -33.96 18.01 5.49
C ASN A 198 -34.35 17.61 4.06
N ARG A 199 -33.43 17.02 3.30
CA ARG A 199 -33.69 16.52 1.95
C ARG A 199 -34.74 15.40 1.97
N HIS A 200 -34.59 14.42 2.85
CA HIS A 200 -35.56 13.34 3.02
C HIS A 200 -36.96 13.88 3.38
N ASN A 201 -37.06 14.78 4.35
CA ASN A 201 -38.34 15.36 4.77
C ASN A 201 -38.99 16.22 3.67
N LYS A 202 -38.20 16.99 2.92
CA LYS A 202 -38.69 17.75 1.76
C LYS A 202 -39.24 16.81 0.68
N ASN A 203 -38.54 15.71 0.40
CA ASN A 203 -38.98 14.71 -0.57
C ASN A 203 -40.27 14.02 -0.11
N LEU A 204 -40.37 13.62 1.16
CA LEU A 204 -41.60 13.07 1.74
C LEU A 204 -42.77 14.05 1.66
N CYS A 205 -42.55 15.33 1.97
CA CYS A 205 -43.58 16.35 1.88
C CYS A 205 -44.08 16.53 0.44
N ARG A 206 -43.16 16.60 -0.54
CA ARG A 206 -43.49 16.67 -1.97
C ARG A 206 -44.26 15.44 -2.43
N HIS A 207 -43.81 14.24 -2.04
CA HIS A 207 -44.49 12.99 -2.37
C HIS A 207 -45.92 12.97 -1.83
N ARG A 208 -46.13 13.33 -0.56
CA ARG A 208 -47.48 13.42 0.03
C ARG A 208 -48.36 14.46 -0.66
N GLN A 209 -47.79 15.56 -1.15
CA GLN A 209 -48.52 16.56 -1.91
C GLN A 209 -48.97 16.01 -3.27
N MET A 210 -48.07 15.34 -4.00
CA MET A 210 -48.40 14.72 -5.30
C MET A 210 -49.44 13.61 -5.17
N GLU A 211 -49.33 12.77 -4.14
CA GLU A 211 -50.32 11.70 -3.90
C GLU A 211 -51.71 12.26 -3.60
N ARG A 212 -51.81 13.37 -2.85
CA ARG A 212 -53.09 14.04 -2.63
C ARG A 212 -53.69 14.56 -3.93
N GLN A 213 -52.90 15.24 -4.76
CA GLN A 213 -53.36 15.74 -6.05
C GLN A 213 -53.80 14.61 -6.99
N ARG A 214 -53.11 13.47 -6.97
CA ARG A 214 -53.46 12.29 -7.75
C ARG A 214 -54.79 11.67 -7.30
N LEU A 215 -55.00 11.53 -5.99
CA LEU A 215 -56.25 11.03 -5.43
C LEU A 215 -57.42 11.98 -5.72
N GLU A 216 -57.20 13.29 -5.64
CA GLU A 216 -58.19 14.30 -6.00
C GLU A 216 -58.57 14.18 -7.50
N GLN A 217 -57.60 14.06 -8.41
CA GLN A 217 -57.87 13.86 -9.84
C GLN A 217 -58.59 12.54 -10.14
N GLN A 218 -58.22 11.46 -9.45
CA GLN A 218 -58.88 10.17 -9.61
C GLN A 218 -60.33 10.22 -9.12
N SER A 219 -60.61 10.89 -7.99
CA SER A 219 -61.99 11.08 -7.51
C SER A 219 -62.87 11.90 -8.45
N VAL A 220 -62.28 12.88 -9.15
CA VAL A 220 -62.99 13.68 -10.16
C VAL A 220 -63.28 12.84 -11.41
N ASN A 221 -62.32 12.04 -11.87
CA ASN A 221 -62.52 11.14 -13.01
C ASN A 221 -63.56 10.05 -12.72
N ASP A 222 -63.49 9.41 -11.54
CA ASP A 222 -64.47 8.40 -11.13
C ASP A 222 -65.89 8.99 -11.05
N SER A 223 -66.02 10.26 -10.67
CA SER A 223 -67.32 10.96 -10.64
C SER A 223 -67.86 11.25 -12.04
N LEU A 224 -66.99 11.59 -13.00
CA LEU A 224 -67.35 11.81 -14.40
C LEU A 224 -67.76 10.51 -15.11
N GLU A 225 -67.09 9.39 -14.83
CA GLU A 225 -67.46 8.07 -15.37
C GLU A 225 -68.84 7.62 -14.85
N VAL A 226 -69.18 7.89 -13.58
CA VAL A 226 -70.51 7.60 -13.03
C VAL A 226 -71.60 8.46 -13.68
N GLU A 227 -71.33 9.74 -13.94
CA GLU A 227 -72.28 10.61 -14.65
C GLU A 227 -72.50 10.15 -16.11
N GLU A 228 -71.47 9.73 -16.84
CA GLU A 228 -71.62 9.19 -18.21
C GLU A 228 -72.46 7.89 -18.24
N ILE A 229 -72.25 6.97 -17.29
CA ILE A 229 -73.03 5.71 -17.22
C ILE A 229 -74.51 5.99 -16.92
N ILE A 230 -74.82 6.97 -16.06
CA ILE A 230 -76.22 7.35 -15.77
C ILE A 230 -76.90 7.97 -17.01
N THR A 231 -76.16 8.73 -17.83
CA THR A 231 -76.73 9.34 -19.03
C THR A 231 -77.04 8.34 -20.16
N ASP A 232 -76.26 7.26 -20.30
CA ASP A 232 -76.47 6.25 -21.36
C ASP A 232 -77.60 5.26 -21.05
N ASP A 233 -77.86 4.96 -19.77
CA ASP A 233 -78.95 4.07 -19.37
C ASP A 233 -80.33 4.76 -19.32
N PHE A 234 -80.39 6.10 -19.21
CA PHE A 234 -81.65 6.84 -19.15
C PHE A 234 -82.28 7.12 -20.53
N ILE A 235 -81.52 7.02 -21.62
CA ILE A 235 -82.00 7.32 -23.00
C ILE A 235 -82.72 6.12 -23.64
N LYS A 236 -82.65 4.90 -23.07
CA LYS A 236 -83.25 3.68 -23.68
C LYS A 236 -84.68 3.34 -23.27
N THR A 237 -85.38 4.15 -22.48
CA THR A 237 -86.71 3.79 -21.95
C THR A 237 -87.91 4.59 -22.48
N GLU A 238 -87.75 5.50 -23.44
CA GLU A 238 -88.87 6.22 -24.07
C GLU A 238 -89.11 5.81 -25.54
N GLU A 239 -89.37 4.54 -25.80
CA GLU A 239 -90.07 4.12 -27.03
C GLU A 239 -91.08 3.02 -26.72
N ILE A 240 -92.11 3.30 -25.91
CA ILE A 240 -93.27 2.41 -25.91
C ILE A 240 -94.60 3.18 -25.71
N TYR A 241 -95.46 3.01 -26.73
CA TYR A 241 -96.91 3.23 -26.84
C TYR A 241 -97.45 4.66 -27.00
N PHE A 242 -97.84 5.00 -28.24
CA PHE A 242 -99.18 5.51 -28.52
C PHE A 242 -99.80 4.74 -29.70
N GLU A 243 -101.06 4.35 -29.50
CA GLU A 243 -101.95 3.58 -30.38
C GLU A 243 -102.20 4.20 -31.75
#